data_AF-A0A932JUN5-F1
#
_entry.id   AF-A0A932JUN5-F1
#
_cell.length_a   1.000
_cell.length_b   1.000
_cell.length_c   1.000
_cell.angle_alpha   90.00
_cell.angle_beta   90.00
_cell.angle_gamma   90.00
#
_symmetry.space_group_name_H-M   'P 1'
#
loop_
_entity.id
_entity.type
_entity.pdbx_description
1 polymer ?
#
loop_
_entity_poly.entity_id
_entity_poly.type
_entity_poly.pdbx_seq_one_letter_code
_entity_poly.pdbx_strand_id
1 'polypeptide(L)'
;MDTETQGRHKPLAALEAEIDRLEARLRGSADDLTRLRAAFALAAKAQQNVRHELAEIRDTWEDLHYQWWWITLTGVLALFVCSYFFYTNLGWYADQRVLPPGSDALLDKLPTLNLLPLLSWGWMAAHLYAAVHAILYYPRKMPFLLFLLGSFIGVRSVFVFLSPMGAPAGMLDMSKLDYVFSRIMGTYTFQNEFVFSGHTGIPFLFSLFFESKLHKRLFLGVSIVMAAACLLTRNHYSVDILGAYFMGYAIFVLSRDVYFQRIRPIFLKHPIRDPLARP
;
A
#
# COMPACT_ATOMS: atom_id res chain seq x y z
N MET A 1 -2.70 -48.75 -74.93
CA MET A 1 -3.86 -47.88 -74.64
C MET A 1 -3.69 -47.43 -73.20
N ASP A 2 -2.69 -46.59 -72.89
CA ASP A 2 -2.34 -46.21 -71.50
C ASP A 2 -1.36 -45.02 -71.41
N THR A 3 -1.59 -43.94 -72.17
CA THR A 3 -0.72 -42.75 -72.10
C THR A 3 -1.44 -41.39 -72.14
N GLU A 4 -2.78 -41.34 -72.20
CA GLU A 4 -3.51 -40.06 -72.30
C GLU A 4 -4.12 -39.55 -70.99
N THR A 5 -4.17 -40.36 -69.92
CA THR A 5 -4.78 -39.97 -68.63
C THR A 5 -3.79 -39.31 -67.66
N GLN A 6 -2.47 -39.36 -67.91
CA GLN A 6 -1.47 -38.87 -66.94
C GLN A 6 -1.15 -37.36 -67.06
N GLY A 7 -1.50 -36.72 -68.19
CA GLY A 7 -1.22 -35.29 -68.43
C GLY A 7 -2.29 -34.31 -67.91
N ARG A 8 -3.54 -34.75 -67.76
CA ARG A 8 -4.67 -33.91 -67.32
C ARG A 8 -4.82 -33.76 -65.80
N HIS A 9 -4.29 -34.68 -65.00
CA HIS A 9 -4.40 -34.63 -63.54
C HIS A 9 -3.42 -33.67 -62.84
N LYS A 10 -2.24 -33.42 -63.42
CA LYS A 10 -1.23 -32.50 -62.87
C LYS A 10 -1.66 -31.03 -62.80
N PRO A 11 -2.32 -30.43 -63.81
CA PRO A 11 -2.72 -29.02 -63.74
C PRO A 11 -3.88 -28.76 -62.75
N LEU A 12 -4.77 -29.73 -62.54
CA LEU A 12 -5.85 -29.64 -61.55
C LEU A 12 -5.33 -29.69 -60.12
N ALA A 13 -4.43 -30.63 -59.81
CA ALA A 13 -3.81 -30.72 -58.48
C ALA A 13 -2.96 -29.48 -58.14
N ALA A 14 -2.27 -28.90 -59.13
CA ALA A 14 -1.53 -27.65 -58.94
C ALA A 14 -2.46 -26.45 -58.66
N LEU A 15 -3.65 -26.43 -59.28
CA LEU A 15 -4.65 -25.39 -59.06
C LEU A 15 -5.30 -25.52 -57.68
N GLU A 16 -5.64 -26.74 -57.25
CA GLU A 16 -6.16 -27.02 -55.90
C GLU A 16 -5.15 -26.60 -54.82
N ALA A 17 -3.87 -26.95 -54.99
CA ALA A 17 -2.81 -26.55 -54.06
C ALA A 17 -2.65 -25.01 -53.96
N GLU A 18 -2.81 -24.29 -55.08
CA GLU A 18 -2.75 -22.82 -55.06
C GLU A 18 -4.02 -22.21 -54.45
N ILE A 19 -5.20 -22.81 -54.63
CA ILE A 19 -6.44 -22.42 -53.95
C ILE A 19 -6.29 -22.60 -52.43
N ASP A 20 -5.82 -23.76 -51.97
CA ASP A 20 -5.59 -24.03 -50.55
C ASP A 20 -4.59 -23.04 -49.94
N ARG A 21 -3.52 -22.71 -50.68
CA ARG A 21 -2.53 -21.72 -50.28
C ARG A 21 -3.14 -20.32 -50.15
N LEU A 22 -3.98 -19.93 -51.11
CA LEU A 22 -4.68 -18.64 -51.09
C LEU A 22 -5.68 -18.58 -49.93
N GLU A 23 -6.44 -19.65 -49.67
CA GLU A 23 -7.34 -19.75 -48.53
C GLU A 23 -6.60 -19.64 -47.20
N ALA A 24 -5.48 -20.36 -47.04
CA ALA A 24 -4.66 -20.29 -45.84
C ALA A 24 -4.13 -18.87 -45.60
N ARG A 25 -3.71 -18.17 -46.66
CA ARG A 25 -3.25 -16.78 -46.59
C ARG A 25 -4.38 -15.82 -46.23
N LEU A 26 -5.58 -16.04 -46.75
CA LEU A 26 -6.79 -15.27 -46.43
C LEU A 26 -7.20 -15.46 -44.96
N ARG A 27 -7.17 -16.70 -44.45
CA ARG A 27 -7.42 -17.00 -43.03
C ARG A 27 -6.38 -16.33 -42.13
N GLY A 28 -5.10 -16.44 -42.46
CA GLY A 28 -4.03 -15.76 -41.73
C GLY A 28 -4.22 -14.24 -41.70
N SER A 29 -4.61 -13.64 -42.82
CA SER A 29 -4.89 -12.20 -42.91
C SER A 29 -6.13 -11.80 -42.08
N ALA A 30 -7.16 -12.65 -42.01
CA ALA A 30 -8.35 -12.41 -41.18
C ALA A 30 -8.03 -12.48 -39.67
N ASP A 31 -7.18 -13.42 -39.27
CA ASP A 31 -6.70 -13.54 -37.89
C ASP A 31 -5.84 -12.33 -37.48
N ASP A 32 -4.93 -11.89 -38.35
CA ASP A 32 -4.12 -10.69 -38.13
C ASP A 32 -4.99 -9.43 -38.00
N LEU A 33 -6.02 -9.29 -38.84
CA LEU A 33 -6.95 -8.18 -38.75
C LEU A 33 -7.73 -8.18 -37.42
N THR A 34 -8.09 -9.37 -36.94
CA THR A 34 -8.78 -9.55 -35.66
C THR A 34 -7.88 -9.17 -34.48
N ARG A 35 -6.60 -9.59 -34.51
CA ARG A 35 -5.60 -9.21 -33.51
C ARG A 35 -5.34 -7.70 -33.51
N LEU A 36 -5.21 -7.09 -34.68
CA LEU A 36 -5.03 -5.64 -34.82
C LEU A 36 -6.24 -4.88 -34.24
N ARG A 37 -7.47 -5.30 -34.57
CA ARG A 37 -8.69 -4.69 -34.00
C ARG A 37 -8.73 -4.79 -32.47
N ALA A 38 -8.35 -5.94 -31.90
CA ALA A 38 -8.27 -6.11 -30.46
C ALA A 38 -7.20 -5.21 -29.82
N ALA A 39 -6.03 -5.09 -30.44
CA ALA A 39 -4.96 -4.19 -29.99
C ALA A 39 -5.38 -2.71 -30.05
N PHE A 40 -6.05 -2.29 -31.13
CA PHE A 40 -6.59 -0.93 -31.25
C PHE A 40 -7.67 -0.65 -30.20
N ALA A 41 -8.56 -1.60 -29.93
CA ALA A 41 -9.57 -1.45 -28.89
C ALA A 41 -8.95 -1.31 -27.49
N LEU A 42 -7.90 -2.09 -27.20
CA LEU A 42 -7.16 -2.02 -25.94
C LEU A 42 -6.43 -0.66 -25.80
N ALA A 43 -5.77 -0.21 -26.86
CA ALA A 43 -5.07 1.07 -26.91
C ALA A 43 -6.04 2.25 -26.76
N ALA A 44 -7.18 2.22 -27.44
CA ALA A 44 -8.22 3.23 -27.33
C ALA A 44 -8.78 3.31 -25.91
N LYS A 45 -9.03 2.16 -25.27
CA LYS A 45 -9.47 2.10 -23.88
C LYS A 45 -8.43 2.65 -22.91
N ALA A 46 -7.16 2.31 -23.11
CA ALA A 46 -6.06 2.86 -22.31
C ALA A 46 -5.96 4.39 -22.44
N GLN A 47 -6.04 4.91 -23.68
CA GLN A 47 -6.02 6.34 -23.95
C GLN A 47 -7.23 7.07 -23.35
N GLN A 48 -8.42 6.46 -23.39
CA GLN A 48 -9.61 7.03 -22.77
C GLN A 48 -9.48 7.10 -21.24
N ASN A 49 -8.95 6.06 -20.60
CA ASN A 49 -8.70 6.06 -19.15
C ASN A 49 -7.72 7.17 -18.76
N VAL A 50 -6.60 7.30 -19.48
CA VAL A 50 -5.62 8.38 -19.24
C VAL A 50 -6.26 9.76 -19.39
N ARG A 51 -7.08 9.97 -20.43
CA ARG A 51 -7.79 11.25 -20.62
C ARG A 51 -8.78 11.53 -19.50
N HIS A 52 -9.50 10.52 -19.03
CA HIS A 52 -10.42 10.66 -17.90
C HIS A 52 -9.67 11.03 -16.62
N GLU A 53 -8.58 10.33 -16.31
CA GLU A 53 -7.70 10.63 -15.18
C GLU A 53 -7.16 12.07 -15.28
N LEU A 54 -6.70 12.51 -16.44
CA LEU A 54 -6.21 13.88 -16.66
C LEU A 54 -7.31 14.94 -16.49
N ALA A 55 -8.54 14.65 -16.94
CA ALA A 55 -9.68 15.55 -16.79
C ALA A 55 -10.10 15.70 -15.33
N GLU A 56 -10.24 14.57 -14.61
CA GLU A 56 -10.48 14.55 -13.18
C GLU A 56 -9.35 15.28 -12.44
N ILE A 57 -8.11 15.11 -12.92
CA ILE A 57 -6.94 15.80 -12.38
C ILE A 57 -7.08 17.31 -12.48
N ARG A 58 -7.42 17.82 -13.65
CA ARG A 58 -7.60 19.25 -13.89
C ARG A 58 -8.73 19.82 -13.04
N ASP A 59 -9.89 19.17 -13.05
CA ASP A 59 -11.09 19.62 -12.36
C ASP A 59 -10.86 19.72 -10.84
N THR A 60 -10.19 18.71 -10.27
CA THR A 60 -9.87 18.72 -8.83
C THR A 60 -8.94 19.86 -8.44
N TRP A 61 -8.00 20.29 -9.31
CA TRP A 61 -7.09 21.41 -9.01
C TRP A 61 -7.75 22.77 -9.24
N GLU A 62 -8.63 22.87 -10.24
CA GLU A 62 -9.41 24.07 -10.52
C GLU A 62 -10.35 24.40 -9.35
N ASP A 63 -10.84 23.38 -8.64
CA ASP A 63 -11.72 23.50 -7.48
C ASP A 63 -11.01 23.81 -6.14
N LEU A 64 -9.68 23.90 -6.09
CA LEU A 64 -8.94 24.16 -4.85
C LEU A 64 -8.74 25.64 -4.58
N HIS A 65 -9.09 26.09 -3.38
CA HIS A 65 -8.64 27.38 -2.88
C HIS A 65 -7.21 27.26 -2.36
N TYR A 66 -6.23 27.55 -3.23
CA TYR A 66 -4.81 27.24 -3.04
C TYR A 66 -4.23 27.69 -1.68
N GLN A 67 -4.59 28.89 -1.20
CA GLN A 67 -4.15 29.39 0.11
C GLN A 67 -4.64 28.50 1.26
N TRP A 68 -5.92 28.13 1.27
CA TRP A 68 -6.52 27.27 2.29
C TRP A 68 -6.00 25.83 2.19
N TRP A 69 -5.70 25.36 0.97
CA TRP A 69 -5.08 24.06 0.76
C TRP A 69 -3.68 24.00 1.39
N TRP A 70 -2.85 25.03 1.18
CA TRP A 70 -1.53 25.10 1.83
C TRP A 70 -1.62 25.22 3.34
N ILE A 71 -2.51 26.09 3.86
CA ILE A 71 -2.75 26.20 5.31
C ILE A 71 -3.13 24.83 5.90
N THR A 72 -4.01 24.10 5.21
CA THR A 72 -4.45 22.77 5.66
C THR A 72 -3.32 21.75 5.58
N LEU A 73 -2.55 21.74 4.49
CA LEU A 73 -1.39 20.86 4.35
C LEU A 73 -0.35 21.12 5.45
N THR A 74 -0.04 22.40 5.72
CA THR A 74 0.88 22.78 6.80
C THR A 74 0.32 22.39 8.17
N GLY A 75 -0.98 22.60 8.43
CA GLY A 75 -1.61 22.21 9.68
C GLY A 75 -1.60 20.70 9.90
N VAL A 76 -1.88 19.92 8.85
CA VAL A 76 -1.82 18.45 8.92
C VAL A 76 -0.38 17.95 9.05
N LEU A 77 0.57 18.58 8.36
CA LEU A 77 1.98 18.25 8.52
C LEU A 77 2.45 18.55 9.95
N ALA A 78 2.04 19.68 10.52
CA ALA A 78 2.32 20.00 11.92
C ALA A 78 1.72 18.96 12.86
N LEU A 79 0.46 18.54 12.66
CA LEU A 79 -0.17 17.46 13.42
C LEU A 79 0.64 16.16 13.33
N PHE A 80 1.08 15.78 12.13
CA PHE A 80 1.90 14.58 11.92
C PHE A 80 3.22 14.67 12.68
N VAL A 81 3.94 15.78 12.54
CA VAL A 81 5.22 16.02 13.24
C VAL A 81 5.03 16.07 14.75
N CYS A 82 3.99 16.72 15.25
CA CYS A 82 3.67 16.75 16.68
C CYS A 82 3.32 15.36 17.21
N SER A 83 2.54 14.57 16.46
CA SER A 83 2.20 13.20 16.84
C SER A 83 3.46 12.33 16.89
N TYR A 84 4.37 12.51 15.94
CA TYR A 84 5.64 11.82 15.90
C TYR A 84 6.56 12.21 17.07
N PHE A 85 6.69 13.51 17.33
CA PHE A 85 7.45 14.00 18.47
C PHE A 85 6.90 13.47 19.79
N PHE A 86 5.58 13.50 19.96
CA PHE A 86 4.90 12.97 21.14
C PHE A 86 5.16 11.46 21.29
N TYR A 87 5.06 10.72 20.20
CA TYR A 87 5.39 9.29 20.16
C TYR A 87 6.82 9.00 20.61
N THR A 88 7.83 9.70 20.07
CA THR A 88 9.24 9.47 20.45
C THR A 88 9.50 9.77 21.92
N ASN A 89 8.93 10.85 22.46
CA ASN A 89 9.11 11.21 23.88
C ASN A 89 8.43 10.21 24.81
N LEU A 90 7.19 9.80 24.51
CA LEU A 90 6.48 8.80 25.30
C LEU A 90 7.07 7.41 25.15
N GLY A 91 7.57 7.06 23.97
CA GLY A 91 8.31 5.82 23.71
C GLY A 91 9.54 5.74 24.59
N TRP A 92 10.32 6.82 24.69
CA TRP A 92 11.48 6.85 25.59
C TRP A 92 11.06 6.71 27.06
N TYR A 93 10.01 7.39 27.49
CA TYR A 93 9.48 7.21 28.85
C TYR A 93 9.03 5.76 29.11
N ALA A 94 8.33 5.13 28.16
CA ALA A 94 7.89 3.74 28.25
C ALA A 94 9.08 2.76 28.32
N ASP A 95 10.14 3.03 27.56
CA ASP A 95 11.34 2.20 27.51
C ASP A 95 12.12 2.17 28.83
N GLN A 96 12.03 3.24 29.63
CA GLN A 96 12.65 3.32 30.96
C GLN A 96 11.86 2.59 32.05
N ARG A 97 10.61 2.20 31.78
CA ARG A 97 9.77 1.52 32.78
C ARG A 97 10.15 0.04 32.86
N VAL A 98 10.35 -0.45 34.08
CA VAL A 98 10.44 -1.90 34.33
C VAL A 98 9.02 -2.44 34.41
N LEU A 99 8.56 -3.07 33.33
CA LEU A 99 7.23 -3.64 33.23
C LEU A 99 7.31 -5.18 33.15
N PRO A 100 6.37 -5.91 33.77
CA PRO A 100 6.36 -7.37 33.68
C PRO A 100 6.02 -7.81 32.25
N PRO A 101 6.63 -8.92 31.76
CA PRO A 101 6.23 -9.52 30.50
C PRO A 101 4.81 -10.09 30.61
N GLY A 102 4.02 -9.95 29.55
CA GLY A 102 2.72 -10.61 29.42
C GLY A 102 2.86 -12.08 29.01
N SER A 103 1.82 -12.88 29.29
CA SER A 103 1.71 -14.26 28.80
C SER A 103 1.07 -14.29 27.41
N ASP A 104 1.63 -15.04 26.47
CA ASP A 104 1.08 -15.19 25.11
C ASP A 104 1.22 -16.63 24.61
N ALA A 105 0.11 -17.38 24.65
CA ALA A 105 0.06 -18.79 24.30
C ALA A 105 0.39 -19.08 22.82
N LEU A 106 0.20 -18.11 21.92
CA LEU A 106 0.62 -18.26 20.52
C LEU A 106 2.13 -18.09 20.42
N LEU A 107 2.66 -17.05 21.04
CA LEU A 107 4.10 -16.75 21.02
C LEU A 107 4.93 -17.86 21.66
N ASP A 108 4.42 -18.48 22.72
CA ASP A 108 5.07 -19.60 23.43
C ASP A 108 5.30 -20.83 22.54
N LYS A 109 4.47 -21.02 21.50
CA LYS A 109 4.57 -22.15 20.56
C LYS A 109 5.40 -21.84 19.32
N LEU A 110 5.70 -20.57 19.06
CA LEU A 110 6.42 -20.16 17.87
C LEU A 110 7.94 -20.19 18.11
N PRO A 111 8.72 -20.61 17.09
CA PRO A 111 10.16 -20.52 17.17
C PRO A 111 10.61 -19.06 17.11
N THR A 112 11.73 -18.76 17.76
CA THR A 112 12.38 -17.45 17.62
C THR A 112 13.32 -17.48 16.43
N LEU A 113 13.06 -16.65 15.42
CA LEU A 113 13.88 -16.51 14.22
C LEU A 113 14.36 -15.06 14.07
N ASN A 114 15.62 -14.88 13.68
CA ASN A 114 16.15 -13.54 13.44
C ASN A 114 15.68 -12.98 12.10
N LEU A 115 14.54 -12.30 12.12
CA LEU A 115 13.99 -11.54 11.00
C LEU A 115 14.07 -10.03 11.25
N LEU A 116 14.96 -9.58 12.14
CA LEU A 116 15.13 -8.16 12.43
C LEU A 116 15.50 -7.32 11.19
N PRO A 117 16.39 -7.77 10.28
CA PRO A 117 16.67 -7.01 9.07
C PRO A 117 15.42 -6.79 8.19
N LEU A 118 14.48 -7.74 8.20
CA LEU A 118 13.20 -7.59 7.50
C LEU A 118 12.31 -6.56 8.21
N LEU A 119 12.26 -6.59 9.54
CA LEU A 119 11.52 -5.59 10.33
C LEU A 119 12.10 -4.19 10.22
N SER A 120 13.42 -4.04 10.09
CA SER A 120 14.06 -2.73 9.95
C SER A 120 14.04 -2.25 8.49
N TRP A 121 14.82 -2.91 7.62
CA TRP A 121 15.08 -2.47 6.25
C TRP A 121 13.91 -2.76 5.33
N GLY A 122 13.26 -3.91 5.50
CA GLY A 122 12.08 -4.27 4.71
C GLY A 122 10.91 -3.33 4.99
N TRP A 123 10.68 -3.01 6.27
CA TRP A 123 9.67 -2.03 6.66
C TRP A 123 10.00 -0.62 6.16
N MET A 124 11.26 -0.18 6.30
CA MET A 124 11.72 1.11 5.77
C MET A 124 11.55 1.20 4.25
N ALA A 125 11.94 0.15 3.52
CA ALA A 125 11.78 0.08 2.06
C ALA A 125 10.30 0.19 1.66
N ALA A 126 9.39 -0.47 2.38
CA ALA A 126 7.95 -0.35 2.14
C ALA A 126 7.44 1.08 2.38
N HIS A 127 7.94 1.76 3.41
CA HIS A 127 7.58 3.15 3.71
C HIS A 127 8.10 4.12 2.66
N LEU A 128 9.37 3.99 2.27
CA LEU A 128 9.97 4.82 1.22
C LEU A 128 9.25 4.62 -0.11
N TYR A 129 8.96 3.37 -0.47
CA TYR A 129 8.17 3.07 -1.66
C TYR A 129 6.77 3.69 -1.60
N ALA A 130 6.05 3.54 -0.49
CA ALA A 130 4.73 4.15 -0.29
C ALA A 130 4.80 5.68 -0.38
N ALA A 131 5.77 6.32 0.28
CA ALA A 131 5.93 7.76 0.30
C ALA A 131 6.26 8.31 -1.10
N VAL A 132 7.25 7.74 -1.78
CA VAL A 132 7.61 8.14 -3.15
C VAL A 132 6.44 7.95 -4.10
N HIS A 133 5.75 6.80 -4.04
CA HIS A 133 4.59 6.56 -4.88
C HIS A 133 3.45 7.53 -4.58
N ALA A 134 3.17 7.82 -3.30
CA ALA A 134 2.11 8.75 -2.91
C ALA A 134 2.43 10.17 -3.37
N ILE A 135 3.69 10.62 -3.27
CA ILE A 135 4.11 11.94 -3.75
C ILE A 135 3.97 12.05 -5.27
N LEU A 136 4.45 11.04 -6.01
CA LEU A 136 4.49 11.10 -7.48
C LEU A 136 3.11 10.94 -8.12
N TYR A 137 2.25 10.06 -7.57
CA TYR A 137 1.01 9.65 -8.22
C TYR A 137 -0.25 10.01 -7.44
N TYR A 138 -0.15 10.31 -6.14
CA TYR A 138 -1.27 10.70 -5.30
C TYR A 138 -1.05 12.03 -4.54
N PRO A 139 -0.44 13.09 -5.14
CA PRO A 139 -0.07 14.31 -4.42
C PRO A 139 -1.28 14.99 -3.75
N ARG A 140 -2.48 14.84 -4.30
CA ARG A 140 -3.72 15.38 -3.71
C ARG A 140 -4.21 14.68 -2.45
N LYS A 141 -3.89 13.40 -2.30
CA LYS A 141 -4.27 12.60 -1.14
C LYS A 141 -3.18 12.64 -0.06
N MET A 142 -2.07 13.34 -0.30
CA MET A 142 -1.00 13.52 0.68
C MET A 142 -1.46 14.14 2.00
N PRO A 143 -2.28 15.21 2.04
CA PRO A 143 -2.76 15.70 3.33
C PRO A 143 -3.66 14.67 4.02
N PHE A 144 -4.46 13.89 3.30
CA PHE A 144 -5.20 12.78 3.91
C PHE A 144 -4.25 11.70 4.47
N LEU A 145 -3.20 11.33 3.73
CA LEU A 145 -2.21 10.34 4.17
C LEU A 145 -1.48 10.80 5.44
N LEU A 146 -1.02 12.05 5.48
CA LEU A 146 -0.36 12.63 6.65
C LEU A 146 -1.31 12.72 7.84
N PHE A 147 -2.57 13.08 7.62
CA PHE A 147 -3.59 13.10 8.67
C PHE A 147 -3.87 11.70 9.22
N LEU A 148 -3.99 10.71 8.33
CA LEU A 148 -4.19 9.32 8.68
C LEU A 148 -3.01 8.75 9.49
N LEU A 149 -1.79 8.94 9.01
CA LEU A 149 -0.59 8.46 9.71
C LEU A 149 -0.37 9.20 11.03
N GLY A 150 -0.63 10.51 11.08
CA GLY A 150 -0.54 11.31 12.30
C GLY A 150 -1.55 10.85 13.34
N SER A 151 -2.80 10.62 12.92
CA SER A 151 -3.86 10.07 13.77
C SER A 151 -3.48 8.69 14.31
N PHE A 152 -2.96 7.81 13.45
CA PHE A 152 -2.51 6.49 13.84
C PHE A 152 -1.40 6.53 14.88
N ILE A 153 -0.36 7.33 14.64
CA ILE A 153 0.77 7.50 15.55
C ILE A 153 0.27 8.09 16.87
N GLY A 154 -0.52 9.16 16.85
CA GLY A 154 -1.02 9.82 18.05
C GLY A 154 -1.89 8.91 18.92
N VAL A 155 -2.84 8.18 18.31
CA VAL A 155 -3.66 7.19 19.05
C VAL A 155 -2.75 6.10 19.61
N ARG A 156 -1.84 5.54 18.80
CA ARG A 156 -0.91 4.51 19.26
C ARG A 156 -0.04 4.98 20.42
N SER A 157 0.46 6.22 20.43
CA SER A 157 1.26 6.76 21.53
C SER A 157 0.53 6.70 22.86
N VAL A 158 -0.78 6.98 22.87
CA VAL A 158 -1.61 6.89 24.08
C VAL A 158 -1.67 5.44 24.57
N PHE A 159 -1.89 4.48 23.67
CA PHE A 159 -1.93 3.05 24.04
C PHE A 159 -0.59 2.54 24.56
N VAL A 160 0.51 2.86 23.88
CA VAL A 160 1.87 2.48 24.31
C VAL A 160 2.17 3.05 25.71
N PHE A 161 1.86 4.33 25.94
CA PHE A 161 2.10 4.96 27.23
C PHE A 161 1.26 4.36 28.37
N LEU A 162 -0.01 4.09 28.10
CA LEU A 162 -0.93 3.50 29.10
C LEU A 162 -0.72 2.00 29.28
N SER A 163 0.01 1.34 28.38
CA SER A 163 0.24 -0.10 28.44
C SER A 163 0.98 -0.48 29.72
N PRO A 164 0.49 -1.48 30.48
CA PRO A 164 1.20 -2.02 31.63
C PRO A 164 2.16 -3.16 31.27
N MET A 165 2.32 -3.49 29.98
CA MET A 165 3.06 -4.67 29.52
C MET A 165 4.49 -4.32 29.09
N GLY A 166 5.45 -5.13 29.55
CA GLY A 166 6.84 -5.07 29.10
C GLY A 166 7.13 -6.00 27.91
N ALA A 167 8.39 -6.03 27.48
CA ALA A 167 8.85 -6.84 26.37
C ALA A 167 8.54 -8.34 26.50
N PRO A 168 8.12 -9.02 25.42
CA PRO A 168 7.96 -10.47 25.42
C PRO A 168 9.25 -11.19 25.82
N ALA A 169 9.13 -12.30 26.53
CA ALA A 169 10.27 -13.10 26.91
C ALA A 169 11.02 -13.64 25.67
N GLY A 170 12.33 -13.38 25.60
CA GLY A 170 13.16 -13.79 24.46
C GLY A 170 13.01 -12.91 23.22
N MET A 171 12.52 -11.67 23.38
CA MET A 171 12.52 -10.68 22.31
C MET A 171 13.93 -10.46 21.75
N LEU A 172 14.04 -10.47 20.42
CA LEU A 172 15.29 -10.14 19.74
C LEU A 172 15.48 -8.63 19.74
N ASP A 173 16.59 -8.19 20.34
CA ASP A 173 16.92 -6.78 20.50
C ASP A 173 17.46 -6.19 19.19
N MET A 174 16.64 -5.37 18.55
CA MET A 174 16.95 -4.69 17.30
C MET A 174 18.14 -3.72 17.43
N SER A 175 18.35 -3.12 18.60
CA SER A 175 19.47 -2.20 18.84
C SER A 175 20.84 -2.88 18.76
N LYS A 176 20.90 -4.18 19.08
CA LYS A 176 22.12 -4.98 19.10
C LYS A 176 22.30 -5.78 17.81
N LEU A 177 21.22 -6.39 17.33
CA LEU A 177 21.27 -7.34 16.21
C LEU A 177 21.17 -6.67 14.84
N ASP A 178 20.63 -5.44 14.76
CA ASP A 178 20.65 -4.60 13.56
C ASP A 178 21.37 -3.27 13.84
N TYR A 179 22.63 -3.39 14.28
CA TYR A 179 23.45 -2.28 14.74
C TYR A 179 23.57 -1.14 13.72
N VAL A 180 23.71 -1.46 12.42
CA VAL A 180 23.84 -0.46 11.37
C VAL A 180 22.57 0.37 11.25
N PHE A 181 21.40 -0.29 11.20
CA PHE A 181 20.14 0.42 11.18
C PHE A 181 19.96 1.25 12.45
N SER A 182 20.19 0.67 13.63
CA SER A 182 20.05 1.36 14.90
C SER A 182 20.99 2.57 15.03
N ARG A 183 22.17 2.56 14.41
CA ARG A 183 23.10 3.70 14.46
C ARG A 183 22.72 4.83 13.52
N ILE A 184 22.21 4.49 12.33
CA ILE A 184 21.72 5.47 11.35
C ILE A 184 20.41 6.11 11.83
N MET A 185 19.56 5.29 12.43
CA MET A 185 18.20 5.66 12.82
C MET A 185 18.15 6.17 14.28
N GLY A 186 19.10 5.78 15.13
CA GLY A 186 19.50 6.44 16.40
C GLY A 186 18.51 6.40 17.56
N THR A 187 17.20 6.49 17.31
CA THR A 187 16.14 6.76 18.31
C THR A 187 14.84 5.99 18.03
N TYR A 188 14.84 5.04 17.09
CA TYR A 188 13.63 4.35 16.62
C TYR A 188 13.53 2.88 17.04
N THR A 189 14.39 2.42 17.96
CA THR A 189 14.47 1.03 18.43
C THR A 189 14.11 0.93 19.91
N PHE A 190 12.86 1.23 20.22
CA PHE A 190 12.34 1.06 21.57
C PHE A 190 12.00 -0.40 21.84
N GLN A 191 12.21 -0.84 23.09
CA GLN A 191 11.97 -2.21 23.55
C GLN A 191 10.60 -2.38 24.20
N ASN A 192 9.97 -1.30 24.70
CA ASN A 192 8.67 -1.33 25.39
C ASN A 192 7.49 -0.71 24.61
N GLU A 193 7.41 -0.92 23.30
CA GLU A 193 6.37 -0.30 22.45
C GLU A 193 5.25 -1.24 22.00
N PHE A 194 4.55 -1.79 22.98
CA PHE A 194 3.47 -2.76 22.78
C PHE A 194 2.10 -2.09 22.80
N VAL A 195 1.18 -2.63 21.99
CA VAL A 195 -0.18 -2.16 21.73
C VAL A 195 -0.28 -0.86 20.90
N PHE A 196 -0.64 -0.91 19.62
CA PHE A 196 -0.65 -2.04 18.67
C PHE A 196 0.53 -1.92 17.70
N SER A 197 0.84 -2.96 16.94
CA SER A 197 2.06 -2.99 16.11
C SER A 197 2.07 -1.93 15.00
N GLY A 198 3.07 -1.05 15.00
CA GLY A 198 3.35 -0.12 13.90
C GLY A 198 3.86 -0.84 12.64
N HIS A 199 4.67 -1.89 12.83
CA HIS A 199 5.20 -2.74 11.76
C HIS A 199 4.08 -3.40 10.93
N THR A 200 2.99 -3.78 11.60
CA THR A 200 1.82 -4.40 10.97
C THR A 200 0.81 -3.36 10.48
N GLY A 201 0.49 -2.39 11.34
CA GLY A 201 -0.62 -1.46 11.14
C GLY A 201 -0.38 -0.44 10.05
N ILE A 202 0.83 0.10 9.91
CA ILE A 202 1.09 1.12 8.87
C ILE A 202 1.03 0.53 7.46
N PRO A 203 1.67 -0.61 7.15
CA PRO A 203 1.47 -1.26 5.85
C PRO A 203 0.01 -1.64 5.60
N PHE A 204 -0.74 -2.05 6.64
CA PHE A 204 -2.18 -2.27 6.51
C PHE A 204 -2.92 -0.98 6.13
N LEU A 205 -2.60 0.16 6.75
CA LEU A 205 -3.16 1.46 6.37
C LEU A 205 -2.82 1.84 4.93
N PHE A 206 -1.60 1.58 4.46
CA PHE A 206 -1.25 1.79 3.05
C PHE A 206 -2.12 0.95 2.12
N SER A 207 -2.45 -0.29 2.50
CA SER A 207 -3.37 -1.14 1.72
C SER A 207 -4.78 -0.57 1.62
N LEU A 208 -5.21 0.21 2.61
CA LEU A 208 -6.52 0.89 2.61
C LEU A 208 -6.46 2.23 1.87
N PHE A 209 -5.33 2.92 1.94
CA PHE A 209 -5.09 4.23 1.32
C PHE A 209 -4.96 4.14 -0.21
N PHE A 210 -4.14 3.23 -0.74
CA PHE A 210 -3.92 3.12 -2.17
C PHE A 210 -5.13 2.51 -2.89
N GLU A 211 -5.48 3.02 -4.05
CA GLU A 211 -6.70 2.58 -4.76
C GLU A 211 -6.46 1.41 -5.72
N SER A 212 -5.27 1.38 -6.33
CA SER A 212 -4.89 0.31 -7.25
C SER A 212 -4.94 -1.05 -6.57
N LYS A 213 -5.63 -2.02 -7.20
CA LYS A 213 -5.72 -3.40 -6.71
C LYS A 213 -4.36 -4.04 -6.47
N LEU A 214 -3.34 -3.65 -7.25
CA LEU A 214 -1.97 -4.12 -7.06
C LEU A 214 -1.38 -3.61 -5.74
N HIS A 215 -1.46 -2.30 -5.48
CA HIS A 215 -0.94 -1.70 -4.25
C HIS A 215 -1.69 -2.20 -3.02
N LYS A 216 -3.02 -2.35 -3.08
CA LYS A 216 -3.80 -2.93 -1.98
C LYS A 216 -3.28 -4.32 -1.60
N ARG A 217 -3.09 -5.19 -2.60
CA ARG A 217 -2.58 -6.56 -2.37
C ARG A 217 -1.13 -6.56 -1.89
N LEU A 218 -0.29 -5.71 -2.49
CA LEU A 218 1.11 -5.58 -2.11
C LEU A 218 1.25 -5.19 -0.64
N PHE A 219 0.61 -4.09 -0.22
CA PHE A 219 0.74 -3.57 1.13
C PHE A 219 0.03 -4.44 2.18
N LEU A 220 -1.06 -5.12 1.80
CA LEU A 220 -1.66 -6.15 2.66
C LEU A 220 -0.70 -7.33 2.84
N GLY A 221 -0.06 -7.79 1.76
CA GLY A 221 0.98 -8.83 1.82
C GLY A 221 2.16 -8.40 2.69
N VAL A 222 2.66 -7.18 2.53
CA VAL A 222 3.71 -6.61 3.39
C VAL A 222 3.25 -6.59 4.85
N SER A 223 2.03 -6.14 5.14
CA SER A 223 1.48 -6.14 6.50
C SER A 223 1.48 -7.54 7.13
N ILE A 224 1.04 -8.55 6.38
CA ILE A 224 1.01 -9.95 6.85
C ILE A 224 2.43 -10.48 7.08
N VAL A 225 3.37 -10.17 6.18
CA VAL A 225 4.79 -10.55 6.33
C VAL A 225 5.39 -9.89 7.57
N MET A 226 5.12 -8.61 7.79
CA MET A 226 5.59 -7.89 8.98
C MET A 226 4.96 -8.46 10.25
N ALA A 227 3.67 -8.79 10.24
CA ALA A 227 3.00 -9.45 11.36
C ALA A 227 3.66 -10.78 11.73
N ALA A 228 3.93 -11.64 10.73
CA ALA A 228 4.65 -12.89 10.94
C ALA A 228 6.07 -12.66 11.47
N ALA A 229 6.80 -11.70 10.89
CA ALA A 229 8.15 -11.36 11.32
C ALA A 229 8.17 -10.86 12.78
N CYS A 230 7.22 -10.01 13.18
CA CYS A 230 7.11 -9.52 14.55
C CYS A 230 6.86 -10.64 15.57
N LEU A 231 6.04 -11.63 15.23
CA LEU A 231 5.81 -12.79 16.10
C LEU A 231 7.05 -13.68 16.19
N LEU A 232 7.70 -13.96 15.04
CA LEU A 232 8.88 -14.81 14.99
C LEU A 232 10.12 -14.18 15.64
N THR A 233 10.23 -12.84 15.65
CA THR A 233 11.28 -12.13 16.40
C THR A 233 10.86 -11.81 17.83
N ARG A 234 9.63 -12.17 18.22
CA ARG A 234 9.00 -11.82 19.50
C ARG A 234 9.03 -10.32 19.83
N ASN A 235 9.03 -9.47 18.80
CA ASN A 235 9.00 -8.01 18.93
C ASN A 235 7.57 -7.45 19.12
N HIS A 236 6.55 -8.32 19.09
CA HIS A 236 5.19 -7.98 19.46
C HIS A 236 4.46 -9.20 20.00
N TYR A 237 3.48 -8.97 20.87
CA TYR A 237 2.50 -9.97 21.25
C TYR A 237 1.47 -10.17 20.12
N SER A 238 0.82 -11.34 20.10
CA SER A 238 -0.28 -11.64 19.18
C SER A 238 -1.44 -10.65 19.28
N VAL A 239 -1.71 -10.13 20.49
CA VAL A 239 -2.71 -9.07 20.71
C VAL A 239 -2.32 -7.75 20.03
N ASP A 240 -1.03 -7.44 19.93
CA ASP A 240 -0.57 -6.23 19.24
C ASP A 240 -0.81 -6.32 17.74
N ILE A 241 -0.64 -7.52 17.17
CA ILE A 241 -0.85 -7.81 15.75
C ILE A 241 -2.33 -7.73 15.41
N LEU A 242 -3.19 -8.41 16.17
CA LEU A 242 -4.64 -8.34 15.98
C LEU A 242 -5.15 -6.92 16.19
N GLY A 243 -4.70 -6.26 17.27
CA GLY A 243 -5.02 -4.87 17.57
C GLY A 243 -4.63 -3.93 16.43
N ALA A 244 -3.53 -4.17 15.73
CA ALA A 244 -3.09 -3.32 14.62
C ALA A 244 -4.09 -3.33 13.45
N TYR A 245 -4.71 -4.48 13.15
CA TYR A 245 -5.73 -4.57 12.11
C TYR A 245 -7.04 -3.91 12.53
N PHE A 246 -7.55 -4.21 13.74
CA PHE A 246 -8.81 -3.66 14.22
C PHE A 246 -8.73 -2.15 14.44
N MET A 247 -7.72 -1.69 15.20
CA MET A 247 -7.53 -0.28 15.48
C MET A 247 -7.09 0.47 14.24
N GLY A 248 -6.22 -0.10 13.40
CA GLY A 248 -5.85 0.49 12.12
C GLY A 248 -7.06 0.73 11.23
N TYR A 249 -7.98 -0.24 11.12
CA TYR A 249 -9.21 -0.06 10.35
C TYR A 249 -10.13 1.00 10.97
N ALA A 250 -10.33 0.98 12.29
CA ALA A 250 -11.15 1.97 12.98
C ALA A 250 -10.60 3.39 12.77
N ILE A 251 -9.29 3.57 12.94
CA ILE A 251 -8.60 4.85 12.69
C ILE A 251 -8.76 5.26 11.23
N PHE A 252 -8.62 4.33 10.27
CA PHE A 252 -8.82 4.64 8.86
C PHE A 252 -10.22 5.18 8.58
N VAL A 253 -11.27 4.51 9.07
CA VAL A 253 -12.66 4.93 8.86
C VAL A 253 -12.91 6.29 9.50
N LEU A 254 -12.52 6.47 10.76
CA LEU A 254 -12.70 7.72 11.48
C LEU A 254 -11.91 8.88 10.84
N SER A 255 -10.64 8.65 10.51
CA SER A 255 -9.80 9.66 9.86
C SER A 255 -10.33 10.03 8.49
N ARG A 256 -10.83 9.06 7.71
CA ARG A 256 -11.47 9.31 6.42
C ARG A 256 -12.71 10.18 6.63
N ASP A 257 -13.62 9.78 7.51
CA ASP A 257 -14.88 10.48 7.69
C ASP A 257 -14.65 11.90 8.21
N VAL A 258 -13.77 12.09 9.20
CA VAL A 258 -13.38 13.42 9.70
C VAL A 258 -12.71 14.24 8.60
N TYR A 259 -11.73 13.68 7.89
CA TYR A 259 -11.01 14.43 6.87
C TYR A 259 -11.93 14.88 5.74
N PHE A 260 -12.72 13.97 5.17
CA PHE A 260 -13.55 14.30 4.01
C PHE A 260 -14.77 15.14 4.35
N GLN A 261 -15.34 15.01 5.55
CA GLN A 261 -16.52 15.79 5.96
C GLN A 261 -16.18 17.12 6.61
N ARG A 262 -15.04 17.24 7.31
CA ARG A 262 -14.71 18.43 8.12
C ARG A 262 -13.50 19.19 7.59
N ILE A 263 -12.46 18.50 7.14
CA ILE A 263 -11.18 19.14 6.77
C ILE A 263 -11.18 19.54 5.29
N ARG A 264 -11.54 18.61 4.39
CA ARG A 264 -11.56 18.84 2.95
C ARG A 264 -12.41 20.03 2.52
N PRO A 265 -13.63 20.24 3.05
CA PRO A 265 -14.47 21.36 2.61
C PRO A 265 -13.85 22.74 2.86
N ILE A 266 -12.90 22.88 3.79
CA ILE A 266 -12.27 24.17 4.13
C ILE A 266 -11.50 24.77 2.95
N PHE A 267 -10.96 23.92 2.07
CA PHE A 267 -10.09 24.35 0.98
C PHE A 267 -10.68 24.11 -0.41
N LEU A 268 -11.97 23.80 -0.50
CA LEU A 268 -12.70 23.71 -1.78
C LEU A 268 -13.36 25.05 -2.12
N LYS A 269 -13.27 25.47 -3.38
CA LYS A 269 -13.96 26.67 -3.89
C LYS A 269 -15.47 26.50 -3.91
N HIS A 270 -15.93 25.27 -4.16
CA HIS A 270 -17.34 24.92 -4.20
C HIS A 270 -17.61 23.78 -3.21
N PRO A 271 -18.67 23.88 -2.38
CA PRO A 271 -19.06 22.78 -1.50
C PRO A 271 -19.44 21.56 -2.34
N ILE A 272 -18.96 20.38 -1.93
CA ILE A 272 -19.25 19.11 -2.61
C ILE A 272 -20.77 18.87 -2.56
N ARG A 273 -21.41 18.69 -3.72
CA ARG A 273 -22.86 18.46 -3.84
C ARG A 273 -23.33 17.13 -3.22
N ASP A 274 -22.42 16.20 -2.94
CA ASP A 274 -22.68 14.98 -2.19
C ASP A 274 -21.43 14.51 -1.41
N PRO A 275 -21.39 14.63 -0.07
CA PRO A 275 -20.26 14.18 0.74
C PRO A 275 -20.08 12.65 0.78
N LEU A 276 -21.03 11.86 0.25
CA LEU A 276 -20.98 10.40 0.19
C LEU A 276 -20.65 9.83 -1.20
N ALA A 277 -20.49 10.68 -2.21
CA ALA A 277 -20.00 10.25 -3.52
C ALA A 277 -18.56 9.74 -3.38
N ARG A 278 -18.42 8.42 -3.27
CA ARG A 278 -17.12 7.74 -3.20
C ARG A 278 -16.34 8.03 -4.48
N PRO A 279 -15.02 8.28 -4.40
CA PRO A 279 -14.14 8.02 -5.54
C PRO A 279 -14.17 6.53 -5.92
#